data_AF-A0A378MWD1-F1
#
_entry.id   AF-A0A378MWD1-F1
#
_cell.length_a   1.000
_cell.length_b   1.000
_cell.length_c   1.000
_cell.angle_alpha   90.00
_cell.angle_beta   90.00
_cell.angle_gamma   90.00
#
_symmetry.space_group_name_H-M   'P 1'
#
loop_
_entity.id
_entity.type
_entity.pdbx_description
1 polymer ?
#
loop_
_entity_poly.entity_id
_entity_poly.type
_entity_poly.pdbx_seq_one_letter_code
_entity_poly.pdbx_strand_id
1 'polypeptide(L)'
;MGLFSRKRKNHTPKEAPETGRSKQIVNIVELLCEGEIEGLVDGFKSIYLDGTQIQNDDDSYNFNNVSGQLNVGTQDQNVLEGYDSSQNEVSVGVEVKKKNGAIVRTVTDERISRLRLTLGVRSLFHQNNQGDTNTTNVDLKITIGTRQYSHSFNGKYSSQYLESVVFDNLPPVPFNISVERVTEDSNSQRLQNGTIWSSYTEIIDTEFTYPNSAVAGISFDSEYFNNIPTRNYLIKAKKVKVPSNYDPVKRTYTGFWDGTFKVAWTNNPAWEIYDLAPILSKMLGVEISFDKWALYDVARYCDQLVPDGMGGMEPRFTCNVWLTEVKTAYDLLNDFCSVFRAIPIWTGTEVSVIIDRPRDPVWTYTNANVVGGFERSYSARKSRHNAVQVTYSIKQMAMKVRLNMSLMTRKSKSTA
;
A
#
# COMPACT_ATOMS: atom_id res chain seq x y z
N MET A 1 0.05 -50.60 -69.68
CA MET A 1 1.23 -49.99 -69.03
C MET A 1 0.95 -48.49 -68.88
N GLY A 2 0.97 -47.95 -67.66
CA GLY A 2 0.71 -46.54 -67.40
C GLY A 2 0.43 -46.27 -65.93
N LEU A 3 1.46 -46.40 -65.08
CA LEU A 3 1.39 -45.95 -63.68
C LEU A 3 1.46 -44.42 -63.64
N PHE A 4 0.34 -43.76 -63.35
CA PHE A 4 0.34 -42.35 -62.94
C PHE A 4 0.47 -42.27 -61.41
N SER A 5 1.68 -41.91 -60.97
CA SER A 5 1.98 -41.51 -59.58
C SER A 5 1.16 -40.26 -59.20
N ARG A 6 0.18 -40.41 -58.30
CA ARG A 6 -0.51 -39.28 -57.65
C ARG A 6 0.51 -38.48 -56.83
N LYS A 7 0.86 -37.27 -57.28
CA LYS A 7 1.56 -36.26 -56.46
C LYS A 7 0.76 -35.99 -55.18
N ARG A 8 1.29 -36.36 -54.02
CA ARG A 8 0.78 -35.90 -52.72
C ARG A 8 0.98 -34.38 -52.64
N LYS A 9 -0.09 -33.63 -52.41
CA LYS A 9 0.01 -32.22 -51.99
C LYS A 9 0.74 -32.19 -50.64
N ASN A 10 1.88 -31.51 -50.57
CA ASN A 10 2.56 -31.25 -49.31
C ASN A 10 1.70 -30.28 -48.49
N HIS A 11 1.15 -30.77 -47.40
CA HIS A 11 0.44 -29.97 -46.40
C HIS A 11 1.45 -29.46 -45.38
N THR A 12 1.41 -28.15 -45.08
CA THR A 12 2.20 -27.57 -43.98
C THR A 12 1.31 -27.55 -42.74
N PRO A 13 1.68 -28.26 -41.66
CA PRO A 13 0.89 -28.27 -40.43
C PRO A 13 0.62 -26.86 -39.91
N LYS A 14 -0.62 -26.59 -39.52
CA LYS A 14 -1.05 -25.34 -38.91
C LYS A 14 -1.33 -25.53 -37.43
N GLU A 15 -0.88 -24.57 -36.64
CA GLU A 15 -1.07 -24.58 -35.20
C GLU A 15 -2.15 -23.55 -34.83
N ALA A 16 -3.20 -23.99 -34.13
CA ALA A 16 -4.18 -23.07 -33.58
C ALA A 16 -3.52 -22.09 -32.58
N PRO A 17 -4.03 -20.84 -32.48
CA PRO A 17 -3.53 -19.88 -31.50
C PRO A 17 -3.82 -20.36 -30.07
N GLU A 18 -2.96 -19.98 -29.13
CA GLU A 18 -3.20 -20.21 -27.70
C GLU A 18 -4.44 -19.44 -27.24
N THR A 19 -5.28 -20.07 -26.42
CA THR A 19 -6.58 -19.49 -26.01
C THR A 19 -6.49 -18.56 -24.80
N GLY A 20 -5.50 -18.74 -23.94
CA GLY A 20 -5.32 -17.91 -22.75
C GLY A 20 -3.98 -18.16 -22.06
N ARG A 21 -3.62 -17.27 -21.13
CA ARG A 21 -2.44 -17.40 -20.27
C ARG A 21 -2.87 -17.25 -18.82
N SER A 22 -2.32 -18.08 -17.95
CA SER A 22 -2.55 -17.94 -16.50
C SER A 22 -1.86 -16.68 -16.02
N LYS A 23 -2.62 -15.76 -15.42
CA LYS A 23 -2.10 -14.53 -14.84
C LYS A 23 -2.10 -14.61 -13.32
N GLN A 24 -1.29 -13.78 -12.70
CA GLN A 24 -1.19 -13.72 -11.25
C GLN A 24 -1.34 -12.27 -10.82
N ILE A 25 -2.34 -12.01 -10.00
CA ILE A 25 -2.57 -10.72 -9.38
C ILE A 25 -1.92 -10.73 -8.00
N VAL A 26 -1.16 -9.69 -7.70
CA VAL A 26 -0.60 -9.43 -6.37
C VAL A 26 -1.54 -8.49 -5.64
N ASN A 27 -1.94 -8.82 -4.41
CA ASN A 27 -2.73 -7.98 -3.52
C ASN A 27 -1.90 -7.63 -2.28
N ILE A 28 -1.79 -6.34 -1.97
CA ILE A 28 -0.99 -5.82 -0.86
C ILE A 28 -1.84 -4.89 -0.02
N VAL A 29 -1.76 -5.02 1.31
CA VAL A 29 -2.25 -4.03 2.28
C VAL A 29 -1.05 -3.43 3.00
N GLU A 30 -0.96 -2.10 3.02
CA GLU A 30 0.11 -1.32 3.64
C GLU A 30 -0.46 -0.32 4.64
N LEU A 31 0.22 -0.16 5.78
CA LEU A 31 -0.05 0.90 6.74
C LEU A 31 0.65 2.19 6.29
N LEU A 32 -0.12 3.23 6.02
CA LEU A 32 0.39 4.53 5.61
C LEU A 32 0.74 5.42 6.80
N CYS A 33 -0.15 5.49 7.79
CA CYS A 33 -0.02 6.37 8.95
C CYS A 33 -0.85 5.86 10.13
N GLU A 34 -0.40 6.13 11.35
CA GLU A 34 -1.23 6.01 12.55
C GLU A 34 -2.04 7.31 12.70
N GLY A 35 -3.34 7.19 12.90
CA GLY A 35 -4.31 8.28 12.92
C GLY A 35 -4.95 8.59 11.56
N GLU A 36 -5.93 9.49 11.61
CA GLU A 36 -6.68 9.94 10.43
C GLU A 36 -5.80 10.84 9.55
N ILE A 37 -5.68 10.52 8.26
CA ILE A 37 -4.98 11.33 7.26
C ILE A 37 -5.98 12.11 6.40
N GLU A 38 -5.51 13.15 5.70
CA GLU A 38 -6.31 13.83 4.67
C GLU A 38 -6.50 12.96 3.43
N GLY A 39 -5.48 12.17 3.09
CA GLY A 39 -5.54 11.17 2.01
C GLY A 39 -4.41 11.32 0.99
N LEU A 40 -4.60 10.72 -0.18
CA LEU A 40 -3.69 10.86 -1.32
C LEU A 40 -3.77 12.30 -1.87
N VAL A 41 -2.64 12.86 -2.29
CA VAL A 41 -2.60 14.23 -2.83
C VAL A 41 -3.47 14.38 -4.08
N ASP A 42 -3.47 13.36 -4.92
CA ASP A 42 -4.15 13.31 -6.22
C ASP A 42 -4.53 11.86 -6.60
N GLY A 43 -5.28 11.18 -5.74
CA GLY A 43 -5.79 9.83 -6.00
C GLY A 43 -4.72 8.83 -6.47
N PHE A 44 -5.01 8.06 -7.53
CA PHE A 44 -4.08 7.06 -8.08
C PHE A 44 -2.81 7.65 -8.71
N LYS A 45 -2.84 8.93 -9.12
CA LYS A 45 -1.65 9.66 -9.58
C LYS A 45 -0.62 9.82 -8.45
N SER A 46 -1.04 9.66 -7.19
CA SER A 46 -0.16 9.71 -6.03
C SER A 46 0.53 8.39 -5.69
N ILE A 47 0.31 7.32 -6.46
CA ILE A 47 0.85 6.00 -6.17
C ILE A 47 1.89 5.62 -7.23
N TYR A 48 3.05 5.14 -6.77
CA TYR A 48 4.17 4.77 -7.62
C TYR A 48 4.64 3.34 -7.33
N LEU A 49 4.80 2.53 -8.38
CA LEU A 49 5.38 1.18 -8.33
C LEU A 49 6.76 1.21 -9.00
N ASP A 50 7.81 0.84 -8.26
CA ASP A 50 9.23 0.96 -8.65
C ASP A 50 9.59 2.36 -9.22
N GLY A 51 8.92 3.39 -8.70
CA GLY A 51 9.13 4.78 -9.10
C GLY A 51 8.29 5.23 -10.29
N THR A 52 7.59 4.32 -10.97
CA THR A 52 6.65 4.60 -12.07
C THR A 52 5.26 4.90 -11.50
N GLN A 53 4.67 6.02 -11.90
CA GLN A 53 3.33 6.41 -11.48
C GLN A 53 2.29 5.40 -11.99
N ILE A 54 1.26 5.07 -11.22
CA ILE A 54 0.23 4.14 -11.68
C ILE A 54 -0.67 4.78 -12.73
N GLN A 55 -1.12 6.00 -12.45
CA GLN A 55 -1.96 6.81 -13.33
C GLN A 55 -1.22 8.10 -13.68
N ASN A 56 -1.11 8.40 -14.97
CA ASN A 56 -0.46 9.61 -15.48
C ASN A 56 -1.37 10.83 -15.35
N ASP A 57 -0.81 12.02 -15.60
CA ASP A 57 -1.55 13.28 -15.55
C ASP A 57 -2.72 13.35 -16.56
N ASP A 58 -2.61 12.63 -17.68
CA ASP A 58 -3.63 12.47 -18.72
C ASP A 58 -4.67 11.36 -18.43
N ASP A 59 -4.70 10.88 -17.18
CA ASP A 59 -5.56 9.81 -16.67
C ASP A 59 -5.31 8.41 -17.27
N SER A 60 -4.31 8.25 -18.15
CA SER A 60 -3.90 6.94 -18.65
C SER A 60 -3.19 6.12 -17.56
N TYR A 61 -3.34 4.79 -17.61
CA TYR A 61 -2.70 3.87 -16.67
C TYR A 61 -1.45 3.25 -17.29
N ASN A 62 -0.34 3.26 -16.55
CA ASN A 62 0.91 2.61 -16.97
C ASN A 62 0.86 1.08 -16.80
N PHE A 63 -0.11 0.58 -16.04
CA PHE A 63 -0.28 -0.82 -15.74
C PHE A 63 -1.75 -1.21 -15.93
N ASN A 64 -2.00 -2.33 -16.60
CA ASN A 64 -3.35 -2.87 -16.73
C ASN A 64 -3.77 -3.62 -15.46
N ASN A 65 -5.08 -3.71 -15.22
CA ASN A 65 -5.69 -4.42 -14.08
C ASN A 65 -5.17 -3.96 -12.72
N VAL A 66 -4.91 -2.66 -12.59
CA VAL A 66 -4.60 -2.07 -11.30
C VAL A 66 -5.88 -1.62 -10.63
N SER A 67 -6.03 -1.98 -9.36
CA SER A 67 -7.07 -1.45 -8.48
C SER A 67 -6.46 -1.14 -7.13
N GLY A 68 -7.17 -0.32 -6.35
CA GLY A 68 -6.69 0.12 -5.06
C GLY A 68 -7.80 0.75 -4.25
N GLN A 69 -7.65 0.66 -2.95
CA GLN A 69 -8.58 1.19 -1.96
C GLN A 69 -7.78 1.91 -0.88
N LEU A 70 -8.35 3.00 -0.36
CA LEU A 70 -7.74 3.80 0.69
C LEU A 70 -8.72 3.95 1.83
N ASN A 71 -8.30 3.54 3.02
CA ASN A 71 -8.95 3.93 4.26
C ASN A 71 -8.10 5.01 4.92
N VAL A 72 -8.72 6.13 5.25
CA VAL A 72 -8.01 7.32 5.74
C VAL A 72 -7.72 7.29 7.25
N GLY A 73 -7.97 6.19 7.96
CA GLY A 73 -7.72 6.09 9.40
C GLY A 73 -8.74 6.77 10.34
N THR A 74 -10.00 6.91 9.95
CA THR A 74 -11.09 7.28 10.88
C THR A 74 -11.35 6.17 11.91
N GLN A 75 -12.10 6.49 12.98
CA GLN A 75 -12.53 5.49 13.96
C GLN A 75 -13.53 4.48 13.36
N ASP A 76 -14.45 4.99 12.54
CA ASP A 76 -15.42 4.20 11.78
C ASP A 76 -14.92 4.09 10.34
N GLN A 77 -14.54 2.87 9.92
CA GLN A 77 -13.99 2.61 8.59
C GLN A 77 -14.61 1.34 8.02
N ASN A 78 -14.90 1.38 6.72
CA ASN A 78 -15.29 0.20 5.99
C ASN A 78 -14.11 -0.78 5.87
N VAL A 79 -14.43 -2.06 5.76
CA VAL A 79 -13.47 -3.10 5.45
C VAL A 79 -12.93 -2.89 4.02
N LEU A 80 -11.65 -3.17 3.80
CA LEU A 80 -11.05 -3.13 2.46
C LEU A 80 -11.53 -4.36 1.66
N GLU A 81 -12.42 -4.16 0.69
CA GLU A 81 -13.03 -5.23 -0.09
C GLU A 81 -11.96 -6.04 -0.85
N GLY A 82 -11.93 -7.37 -0.66
CA GLY A 82 -10.96 -8.25 -1.33
C GLY A 82 -9.59 -8.33 -0.64
N TYR A 83 -9.39 -7.58 0.46
CA TYR A 83 -8.21 -7.62 1.32
C TYR A 83 -8.52 -8.15 2.73
N ASP A 84 -9.74 -8.64 2.92
CA ASP A 84 -10.47 -8.89 4.16
C ASP A 84 -10.62 -10.38 4.48
N SER A 85 -9.67 -11.19 4.04
CA SER A 85 -9.72 -12.63 4.32
C SER A 85 -8.43 -13.10 4.97
N SER A 86 -8.48 -14.18 5.73
CA SER A 86 -7.34 -15.06 6.01
C SER A 86 -7.40 -16.24 5.05
N GLN A 87 -6.24 -16.68 4.52
CA GLN A 87 -6.18 -17.72 3.50
C GLN A 87 -5.22 -18.82 3.92
N ASN A 88 -5.71 -20.06 3.98
CA ASN A 88 -4.92 -21.26 4.20
C ASN A 88 -4.94 -22.10 2.91
N GLU A 89 -3.80 -22.21 2.22
CA GLU A 89 -3.71 -22.99 0.99
C GLU A 89 -3.27 -24.43 1.30
N VAL A 90 -4.10 -25.40 0.91
CA VAL A 90 -3.80 -26.81 1.01
C VAL A 90 -3.41 -27.34 -0.37
N SER A 91 -2.17 -27.83 -0.48
CA SER A 91 -1.68 -28.43 -1.73
C SER A 91 -2.36 -29.77 -1.98
N VAL A 92 -2.83 -29.97 -3.22
CA VAL A 92 -3.40 -31.24 -3.69
C VAL A 92 -2.43 -31.90 -4.66
N GLY A 93 -2.08 -31.21 -5.75
CA GLY A 93 -1.08 -31.64 -6.73
C GLY A 93 -1.41 -32.92 -7.49
N VAL A 94 -2.68 -33.34 -7.54
CA VAL A 94 -3.09 -34.64 -8.12
C VAL A 94 -3.66 -34.45 -9.52
N GLU A 95 -3.26 -35.34 -10.44
CA GLU A 95 -3.85 -35.43 -11.77
C GLU A 95 -5.28 -36.01 -11.68
N VAL A 96 -6.26 -35.28 -12.20
CA VAL A 96 -7.66 -35.71 -12.24
C VAL A 96 -7.86 -36.57 -13.48
N LYS A 97 -8.16 -37.85 -13.30
CA LYS A 97 -8.42 -38.80 -14.39
C LYS A 97 -9.80 -39.39 -14.25
N LYS A 98 -10.52 -39.53 -15.36
CA LYS A 98 -11.85 -40.14 -15.36
C LYS A 98 -11.81 -41.57 -14.82
N LYS A 99 -10.79 -42.35 -15.20
CA LYS A 99 -10.62 -43.73 -14.74
C LYS A 99 -10.41 -43.88 -13.22
N ASN A 100 -9.91 -42.84 -12.55
CA ASN A 100 -9.61 -42.86 -11.12
C ASN A 100 -10.81 -42.42 -10.27
N GLY A 101 -11.89 -41.94 -10.90
CA GLY A 101 -13.06 -41.38 -10.20
C GLY A 101 -12.77 -40.02 -9.56
N ALA A 102 -13.66 -39.61 -8.66
CA ALA A 102 -13.58 -38.33 -7.97
C ALA A 102 -12.45 -38.31 -6.93
N ILE A 103 -11.60 -37.29 -6.97
CA ILE A 103 -10.62 -37.02 -5.92
C ILE A 103 -11.34 -36.25 -4.82
N VAL A 104 -11.28 -36.73 -3.58
CA VAL A 104 -12.00 -36.14 -2.44
C VAL A 104 -11.02 -35.52 -1.44
N ARG A 105 -11.40 -34.37 -0.87
CA ARG A 105 -10.78 -33.73 0.31
C ARG A 105 -11.87 -33.36 1.30
N THR A 106 -11.53 -33.26 2.57
CA THR A 106 -12.48 -32.92 3.64
C THR A 106 -12.09 -31.57 4.24
N VAL A 107 -13.08 -30.70 4.37
CA VAL A 107 -12.95 -29.40 5.03
C VAL A 107 -13.59 -29.52 6.41
N THR A 108 -12.88 -29.06 7.44
CA THR A 108 -13.26 -29.26 8.85
C THR A 108 -13.33 -27.96 9.66
N ASP A 109 -12.73 -26.87 9.20
CA ASP A 109 -12.72 -25.59 9.92
C ASP A 109 -14.05 -24.85 9.71
N GLU A 110 -14.81 -24.68 10.80
CA GLU A 110 -16.12 -24.00 10.81
C GLU A 110 -16.05 -22.50 10.48
N ARG A 111 -14.87 -21.90 10.56
CA ARG A 111 -14.67 -20.46 10.32
C ARG A 111 -14.57 -20.11 8.84
N ILE A 112 -14.51 -21.10 7.95
CA ILE A 112 -14.33 -20.88 6.52
C ILE A 112 -15.59 -20.26 5.93
N SER A 113 -15.42 -19.09 5.31
CA SER A 113 -16.50 -18.35 4.64
C SER A 113 -16.58 -18.71 3.15
N ARG A 114 -15.42 -18.90 2.50
CA ARG A 114 -15.29 -19.17 1.07
C ARG A 114 -14.23 -20.24 0.79
N LEU A 115 -14.38 -20.94 -0.33
CA LEU A 115 -13.45 -21.95 -0.78
C LEU A 115 -12.98 -21.63 -2.20
N ARG A 116 -11.67 -21.61 -2.44
CA ARG A 116 -11.12 -21.40 -3.79
C ARG A 116 -10.40 -22.64 -4.27
N LEU A 117 -10.84 -23.24 -5.37
CA LEU A 117 -10.14 -24.36 -6.01
C LEU A 117 -9.25 -23.85 -7.13
N THR A 118 -7.98 -24.28 -7.14
CA THR A 118 -7.07 -24.03 -8.26
C THR A 118 -7.00 -25.29 -9.12
N LEU A 119 -7.70 -25.24 -10.26
CA LEU A 119 -7.81 -26.32 -11.23
C LEU A 119 -7.02 -25.99 -12.48
N GLY A 120 -6.77 -26.97 -13.34
CA GLY A 120 -6.11 -26.67 -14.60
C GLY A 120 -5.90 -27.85 -15.51
N VAL A 121 -5.21 -27.56 -16.62
CA VAL A 121 -4.74 -28.53 -17.61
C VAL A 121 -3.23 -28.42 -17.71
N ARG A 122 -2.51 -29.54 -17.80
CA ARG A 122 -1.07 -29.56 -18.07
C ARG A 122 -0.77 -29.17 -19.51
N SER A 123 -1.67 -29.53 -20.40
CA SER A 123 -1.71 -29.19 -21.82
C SER A 123 -3.07 -29.62 -22.37
N LEU A 124 -3.61 -28.86 -23.31
CA LEU A 124 -4.92 -29.09 -23.91
C LEU A 124 -4.84 -28.82 -25.41
N PHE A 125 -4.86 -29.85 -26.24
CA PHE A 125 -4.95 -29.71 -27.70
C PHE A 125 -5.25 -31.04 -28.38
N HIS A 126 -5.74 -30.96 -29.63
CA HIS A 126 -5.93 -32.13 -30.48
C HIS A 126 -5.15 -31.99 -31.80
N GLN A 127 -4.30 -32.95 -32.11
CA GLN A 127 -3.56 -33.02 -33.36
C GLN A 127 -4.22 -33.98 -34.36
N ASN A 128 -4.54 -33.48 -35.56
CA ASN A 128 -5.13 -34.28 -36.62
C ASN A 128 -4.06 -35.14 -37.38
N ASN A 129 -4.51 -35.99 -38.30
CA ASN A 129 -3.61 -36.84 -39.11
C ASN A 129 -2.68 -36.07 -40.06
N GLN A 130 -2.93 -34.78 -40.26
CA GLN A 130 -2.13 -33.90 -41.11
C GLN A 130 -1.10 -33.08 -40.30
N GLY A 131 -1.05 -33.27 -38.98
CA GLY A 131 -0.15 -32.55 -38.07
C GLY A 131 -0.73 -31.24 -37.54
N ASP A 132 -1.92 -30.83 -37.95
CA ASP A 132 -2.54 -29.59 -37.47
C ASP A 132 -2.99 -29.72 -36.03
N THR A 133 -2.75 -28.69 -35.25
CA THR A 133 -3.16 -28.61 -33.84
C THR A 133 -4.42 -27.77 -33.71
N ASN A 134 -5.45 -28.34 -33.10
CA ASN A 134 -6.77 -27.75 -32.93
C ASN A 134 -7.11 -27.58 -31.45
N THR A 135 -8.06 -26.70 -31.16
CA THR A 135 -8.64 -26.53 -29.82
C THR A 135 -9.39 -27.80 -29.40
N THR A 136 -9.49 -28.02 -28.10
CA THR A 136 -10.29 -29.12 -27.52
C THR A 136 -10.89 -28.68 -26.17
N ASN A 137 -11.67 -29.55 -25.55
CA ASN A 137 -12.39 -29.27 -24.31
C ASN A 137 -12.14 -30.37 -23.28
N VAL A 138 -12.10 -30.00 -22.00
CA VAL A 138 -12.24 -30.92 -20.87
C VAL A 138 -13.23 -30.37 -19.85
N ASP A 139 -14.21 -31.19 -19.50
CA ASP A 139 -15.21 -30.93 -18.49
C ASP A 139 -14.83 -31.61 -17.16
N LEU A 140 -14.84 -30.80 -16.11
CA LEU A 140 -14.70 -31.19 -14.72
C LEU A 140 -16.01 -30.99 -13.99
N LYS A 141 -16.26 -31.87 -13.03
CA LYS A 141 -17.37 -31.80 -12.08
C LYS A 141 -16.80 -31.59 -10.70
N ILE A 142 -17.22 -30.52 -10.06
CA ILE A 142 -16.83 -30.12 -8.71
C ILE A 142 -18.03 -30.38 -7.80
N THR A 143 -17.84 -31.11 -6.72
CA THR A 143 -18.90 -31.35 -5.72
C THR A 143 -18.48 -30.76 -4.39
N ILE A 144 -19.33 -29.96 -3.75
CA ILE A 144 -19.11 -29.36 -2.43
C ILE A 144 -20.29 -29.74 -1.54
N GLY A 145 -20.07 -30.65 -0.59
CA GLY A 145 -21.14 -31.30 0.17
C GLY A 145 -22.10 -32.03 -0.78
N THR A 146 -23.31 -31.52 -0.92
CA THR A 146 -24.34 -32.06 -1.82
C THR A 146 -24.49 -31.29 -3.14
N ARG A 147 -23.87 -30.11 -3.25
CA ARG A 147 -23.99 -29.25 -4.44
C ARG A 147 -22.97 -29.65 -5.50
N GLN A 148 -23.36 -29.57 -6.76
CA GLN A 148 -22.52 -29.91 -7.91
C GLN A 148 -22.39 -28.71 -8.85
N TYR A 149 -21.17 -28.48 -9.33
CA TYR A 149 -20.79 -27.40 -10.22
C TYR A 149 -20.02 -27.99 -11.41
N SER A 150 -20.32 -27.52 -12.62
CA SER A 150 -19.57 -27.89 -13.82
C SER A 150 -18.53 -26.81 -14.12
N HIS A 151 -17.34 -27.23 -14.51
CA HIS A 151 -16.26 -26.33 -14.92
C HIS A 151 -15.54 -26.92 -16.13
N SER A 152 -15.31 -26.12 -17.17
CA SER A 152 -14.80 -26.62 -18.45
C SER A 152 -13.61 -25.78 -18.93
N PHE A 153 -12.55 -26.46 -19.33
CA PHE A 153 -11.42 -25.84 -20.02
C PHE A 153 -11.61 -26.01 -21.52
N ASN A 154 -11.87 -24.91 -22.24
CA ASN A 154 -11.97 -24.88 -23.69
C ASN A 154 -10.79 -24.11 -24.28
N GLY A 155 -10.12 -24.70 -25.27
CA GLY A 155 -9.12 -24.00 -26.05
C GLY A 155 -7.94 -24.86 -26.44
N LYS A 156 -6.86 -24.17 -26.80
CA LYS A 156 -5.54 -24.76 -26.99
C LYS A 156 -4.59 -24.16 -25.96
N TYR A 157 -3.99 -25.03 -25.15
CA TYR A 157 -2.97 -24.72 -24.16
C TYR A 157 -1.77 -25.65 -24.38
N SER A 158 -0.66 -25.11 -24.86
CA SER A 158 0.56 -25.90 -25.10
C SER A 158 1.38 -26.15 -23.83
N SER A 159 1.07 -25.42 -22.75
CA SER A 159 1.71 -25.53 -21.44
C SER A 159 0.65 -25.54 -20.33
N GLN A 160 1.09 -25.68 -19.08
CA GLN A 160 0.17 -25.76 -17.96
C GLN A 160 -0.62 -24.46 -17.80
N TYR A 161 -1.94 -24.58 -17.81
CA TYR A 161 -2.89 -23.50 -17.57
C TYR A 161 -3.66 -23.79 -16.28
N LEU A 162 -3.70 -22.81 -15.38
CA LEU A 162 -4.39 -22.90 -14.09
C LEU A 162 -5.43 -21.79 -13.97
N GLU A 163 -6.58 -22.15 -13.42
CA GLU A 163 -7.70 -21.28 -13.12
C GLU A 163 -8.16 -21.47 -11.67
N SER A 164 -8.53 -20.37 -11.03
CA SER A 164 -9.05 -20.37 -9.66
C SER A 164 -10.55 -20.11 -9.67
N VAL A 165 -11.32 -21.04 -9.13
CA VAL A 165 -12.79 -20.93 -8.99
C VAL A 165 -13.13 -20.76 -7.52
N VAL A 166 -13.87 -19.69 -7.19
CA VAL A 166 -14.28 -19.37 -5.83
C VAL A 166 -15.73 -19.81 -5.61
N PHE A 167 -15.98 -20.45 -4.46
CA PHE A 167 -17.29 -20.91 -4.01
C PHE A 167 -17.61 -20.27 -2.66
N ASP A 168 -18.84 -19.79 -2.53
CA ASP A 168 -19.43 -19.22 -1.33
C ASP A 168 -20.56 -20.11 -0.80
N ASN A 169 -21.19 -19.68 0.31
CA ASN A 169 -22.35 -20.35 0.91
C ASN A 169 -22.10 -21.86 1.14
N LEU A 170 -21.01 -22.15 1.85
CA LEU A 170 -20.52 -23.51 2.08
C LEU A 170 -21.45 -24.30 3.01
N PRO A 171 -21.54 -25.63 2.86
CA PRO A 171 -22.32 -26.46 3.77
C PRO A 171 -21.69 -26.50 5.18
N PRO A 172 -22.46 -26.85 6.22
CA PRO A 172 -21.92 -27.02 7.57
C PRO A 172 -20.77 -28.03 7.61
N VAL A 173 -19.72 -27.73 8.39
CA VAL A 173 -18.59 -28.63 8.56
C VAL A 173 -18.95 -29.84 9.45
N PRO A 174 -18.29 -31.00 9.27
CA PRO A 174 -17.35 -31.30 8.19
C PRO A 174 -18.08 -31.60 6.87
N PHE A 175 -17.50 -31.15 5.76
CA PHE A 175 -18.00 -31.49 4.43
C PHE A 175 -16.88 -31.91 3.48
N ASN A 176 -17.25 -32.72 2.48
CA ASN A 176 -16.33 -33.17 1.45
C ASN A 176 -16.40 -32.25 0.24
N ILE A 177 -15.24 -31.99 -0.34
CA ILE A 177 -15.07 -31.41 -1.65
C ILE A 177 -14.49 -32.46 -2.58
N SER A 178 -15.00 -32.57 -3.79
CA SER A 178 -14.46 -33.49 -4.77
C SER A 178 -14.38 -32.90 -6.16
N VAL A 179 -13.37 -33.32 -6.90
CA VAL A 179 -13.17 -32.97 -8.30
C VAL A 179 -13.09 -34.25 -9.10
N GLU A 180 -13.96 -34.36 -10.08
CA GLU A 180 -14.07 -35.49 -11.00
C GLU A 180 -13.94 -35.00 -12.43
N ARG A 181 -13.30 -35.79 -13.28
CA ARG A 181 -13.24 -35.50 -14.71
C ARG A 181 -14.39 -36.22 -15.43
N VAL A 182 -15.17 -35.48 -16.21
CA VAL A 182 -16.31 -36.02 -16.96
C VAL A 182 -15.89 -36.46 -18.37
N THR A 183 -15.00 -35.71 -19.03
CA THR A 183 -14.46 -36.05 -20.35
C THR A 183 -13.53 -37.26 -20.28
N GLU A 184 -13.52 -38.11 -21.31
CA GLU A 184 -12.63 -39.27 -21.38
C GLU A 184 -11.14 -38.91 -21.27
N ASP A 185 -10.38 -39.77 -20.60
CA ASP A 185 -8.93 -39.65 -20.53
C ASP A 185 -8.31 -39.89 -21.91
N SER A 186 -7.25 -39.15 -22.25
CA SER A 186 -6.55 -39.41 -23.50
C SER A 186 -5.82 -40.75 -23.49
N ASN A 187 -5.98 -41.50 -24.59
CA ASN A 187 -5.26 -42.72 -24.88
C ASN A 187 -4.18 -42.53 -25.97
N SER A 188 -3.91 -41.30 -26.40
CA SER A 188 -2.99 -41.00 -27.51
C SER A 188 -2.23 -39.70 -27.27
N GLN A 189 -0.97 -39.65 -27.74
CA GLN A 189 -0.19 -38.41 -27.70
C GLN A 189 -0.82 -37.28 -28.55
N ARG A 190 -1.72 -37.61 -29.48
CA ARG A 190 -2.42 -36.64 -30.34
C ARG A 190 -3.56 -35.90 -29.65
N LEU A 191 -4.07 -36.43 -28.53
CA LEU A 191 -5.02 -35.71 -27.70
C LEU A 191 -4.32 -35.43 -26.38
N GLN A 192 -4.00 -34.17 -26.12
CA GLN A 192 -3.52 -33.77 -24.81
C GLN A 192 -4.68 -33.16 -24.06
N ASN A 193 -4.97 -33.72 -22.90
CA ASN A 193 -6.10 -33.31 -22.08
C ASN A 193 -5.85 -33.58 -20.59
N GLY A 194 -4.58 -33.64 -20.17
CA GLY A 194 -4.21 -33.96 -18.78
C GLY A 194 -4.68 -32.87 -17.83
N THR A 195 -5.58 -33.20 -16.91
CA THR A 195 -6.16 -32.27 -15.94
C THR A 195 -5.52 -32.40 -14.57
N ILE A 196 -5.38 -31.30 -13.85
CA ILE A 196 -4.76 -31.24 -12.52
C ILE A 196 -5.63 -30.47 -11.55
N TRP A 197 -5.75 -30.98 -10.32
CA TRP A 197 -6.18 -30.19 -9.18
C TRP A 197 -4.93 -29.80 -8.40
N SER A 198 -4.56 -28.51 -8.50
CA SER A 198 -3.32 -27.99 -7.93
C SER A 198 -3.44 -27.82 -6.42
N SER A 199 -4.45 -27.09 -5.96
CA SER A 199 -4.66 -26.76 -4.55
C SER A 199 -6.12 -26.37 -4.30
N TYR A 200 -6.51 -26.33 -3.03
CA TYR A 200 -7.67 -25.56 -2.60
C TYR A 200 -7.25 -24.60 -1.48
N THR A 201 -7.82 -23.41 -1.47
CA THR A 201 -7.62 -22.41 -0.42
C THR A 201 -8.89 -22.31 0.41
N GLU A 202 -8.72 -22.49 1.71
CA GLU A 202 -9.72 -22.19 2.72
C GLU A 202 -9.63 -20.69 3.03
N ILE A 203 -10.71 -19.95 2.77
CA ILE A 203 -10.76 -18.51 2.92
C ILE A 203 -11.71 -18.20 4.07
N ILE A 204 -11.16 -17.62 5.13
CA ILE A 204 -11.92 -17.11 6.27
C ILE A 204 -12.09 -15.62 6.04
N ASP A 205 -13.31 -15.17 5.78
CA ASP A 205 -13.57 -13.74 5.71
C ASP A 205 -13.48 -13.19 7.13
N THR A 206 -12.49 -12.35 7.33
CA THR A 206 -12.23 -11.70 8.61
C THR A 206 -12.29 -10.22 8.28
N GLU A 207 -13.38 -9.59 8.68
CA GLU A 207 -13.62 -8.16 8.51
C GLU A 207 -12.59 -7.37 9.33
N PHE A 208 -11.37 -7.27 8.79
CA PHE A 208 -10.31 -6.47 9.36
C PHE A 208 -10.63 -5.00 9.09
N THR A 209 -11.27 -4.37 10.06
CA THR A 209 -11.22 -2.92 10.17
C THR A 209 -9.90 -2.53 10.82
N TYR A 210 -9.34 -1.39 10.38
CA TYR A 210 -8.13 -0.81 10.96
C TYR A 210 -8.47 0.56 11.58
N PRO A 211 -9.24 0.61 12.68
CA PRO A 211 -9.62 1.89 13.29
C PRO A 211 -8.38 2.72 13.63
N ASN A 212 -8.46 4.03 13.38
CA ASN A 212 -7.37 4.97 13.65
C ASN A 212 -6.06 4.63 12.91
N SER A 213 -6.11 3.88 11.81
CA SER A 213 -4.93 3.52 11.01
C SER A 213 -5.23 3.72 9.55
N ALA A 214 -4.53 4.65 8.91
CA ALA A 214 -4.67 4.87 7.48
C ALA A 214 -3.97 3.75 6.72
N VAL A 215 -4.73 3.00 5.92
CA VAL A 215 -4.24 1.83 5.17
C VAL A 215 -4.59 1.94 3.70
N ALA A 216 -3.68 1.45 2.85
CA ALA A 216 -3.92 1.32 1.41
C ALA A 216 -3.89 -0.15 1.01
N GLY A 217 -4.93 -0.58 0.30
CA GLY A 217 -4.95 -1.82 -0.46
C GLY A 217 -4.58 -1.53 -1.91
N ILE A 218 -3.66 -2.30 -2.50
CA ILE A 218 -3.34 -2.23 -3.92
C ILE A 218 -3.26 -3.61 -4.56
N SER A 219 -3.83 -3.73 -5.76
CA SER A 219 -3.80 -4.91 -6.61
C SER A 219 -3.19 -4.58 -7.96
N PHE A 220 -2.28 -5.43 -8.46
CA PHE A 220 -1.71 -5.28 -9.81
C PHE A 220 -1.27 -6.63 -10.39
N ASP A 221 -1.12 -6.68 -11.70
CA ASP A 221 -0.64 -7.87 -12.41
C ASP A 221 0.86 -8.11 -12.13
N SER A 222 1.20 -9.32 -11.71
CA SER A 222 2.58 -9.72 -11.46
C SER A 222 3.42 -9.83 -12.72
N GLU A 223 2.82 -9.90 -13.92
CA GLU A 223 3.57 -9.93 -15.19
C GLU A 223 4.47 -8.71 -15.37
N TYR A 224 4.12 -7.56 -14.78
CA TYR A 224 4.93 -6.34 -14.88
C TYR A 224 6.21 -6.38 -14.03
N PHE A 225 6.28 -7.25 -13.01
CA PHE A 225 7.35 -7.21 -12.02
C PHE A 225 7.86 -8.61 -11.65
N ASN A 226 9.17 -8.83 -11.88
CA ASN A 226 9.83 -10.08 -11.48
C ASN A 226 9.86 -10.28 -9.96
N ASN A 227 9.87 -9.19 -9.20
CA ASN A 227 9.80 -9.16 -7.73
C ASN A 227 8.66 -8.24 -7.28
N ILE A 228 8.31 -8.23 -6.00
CA ILE A 228 7.32 -7.28 -5.47
C ILE A 228 7.90 -5.86 -5.61
N PRO A 229 7.28 -4.97 -6.42
CA PRO A 229 7.81 -3.64 -6.73
C PRO A 229 7.72 -2.71 -5.54
N THR A 230 8.71 -1.84 -5.33
CA THR A 230 8.68 -0.80 -4.29
C THR A 230 7.47 0.11 -4.49
N ARG A 231 6.65 0.27 -3.45
CA ARG A 231 5.46 1.13 -3.47
C ARG A 231 5.77 2.43 -2.75
N ASN A 232 5.45 3.55 -3.39
CA ASN A 232 5.55 4.88 -2.78
C ASN A 232 4.23 5.61 -2.92
N TYR A 233 3.85 6.30 -1.84
CA TYR A 233 2.61 7.05 -1.75
C TYR A 233 2.89 8.51 -1.47
N LEU A 234 2.26 9.38 -2.26
CA LEU A 234 2.22 10.81 -2.06
C LEU A 234 0.96 11.16 -1.26
N ILE A 235 1.12 11.38 0.04
CA ILE A 235 -0.01 11.60 0.97
C ILE A 235 0.05 12.99 1.61
N LYS A 236 -1.14 13.56 1.84
CA LYS A 236 -1.35 14.54 2.90
C LYS A 236 -1.60 13.74 4.18
N ALA A 237 -0.60 13.74 5.06
CA ALA A 237 -0.52 12.86 6.23
C ALA A 237 -1.58 13.20 7.31
N LYS A 238 -1.25 12.94 8.58
CA LYS A 238 -2.17 13.01 9.71
C LYS A 238 -2.86 14.38 9.81
N LYS A 239 -4.17 14.38 10.07
CA LYS A 239 -4.93 15.56 10.48
C LYS A 239 -4.67 15.81 11.96
N VAL A 240 -4.40 17.07 12.29
CA VAL A 240 -4.06 17.48 13.65
C VAL A 240 -5.00 18.56 14.14
N LYS A 241 -4.95 18.85 15.44
CA LYS A 241 -5.68 19.97 16.01
C LYS A 241 -5.02 21.28 15.59
N VAL A 242 -5.77 22.11 14.87
CA VAL A 242 -5.37 23.45 14.45
C VAL A 242 -6.36 24.50 14.96
N PRO A 243 -5.96 25.78 15.11
CA PRO A 243 -6.87 26.84 15.52
C PRO A 243 -8.13 26.90 14.66
N SER A 244 -9.28 27.11 15.28
CA SER A 244 -10.57 27.24 14.59
C SER A 244 -10.54 28.31 13.49
N ASN A 245 -9.80 29.40 13.72
CA ASN A 245 -9.66 30.52 12.80
C ASN A 245 -8.56 30.38 11.72
N TYR A 246 -7.84 29.26 11.68
CA TYR A 246 -6.75 29.02 10.73
C TYR A 246 -7.21 28.23 9.50
N ASP A 247 -6.88 28.70 8.31
CA ASP A 247 -6.98 27.94 7.06
C ASP A 247 -5.59 27.36 6.73
N PRO A 248 -5.36 26.04 6.89
CA PRO A 248 -4.04 25.45 6.70
C PRO A 248 -3.59 25.35 5.24
N VAL A 249 -4.53 25.39 4.29
CA VAL A 249 -4.20 25.32 2.86
C VAL A 249 -3.78 26.70 2.37
N LYS A 250 -4.55 27.74 2.72
CA LYS A 250 -4.24 29.13 2.35
C LYS A 250 -3.22 29.78 3.29
N ARG A 251 -2.98 29.19 4.45
CA ARG A 251 -2.13 29.70 5.55
C ARG A 251 -2.59 31.06 6.08
N THR A 252 -3.90 31.26 6.13
CA THR A 252 -4.52 32.51 6.57
C THR A 252 -5.23 32.35 7.90
N TYR A 253 -5.26 33.43 8.69
CA TYR A 253 -5.90 33.47 10.01
C TYR A 253 -6.99 34.54 9.99
N THR A 254 -8.24 34.15 10.30
CA THR A 254 -9.41 35.03 10.14
C THR A 254 -9.98 35.45 11.49
N GLY A 255 -9.89 36.74 11.82
CA GLY A 255 -10.37 37.26 13.11
C GLY A 255 -9.53 36.81 14.30
N PHE A 256 -9.99 37.12 15.52
CA PHE A 256 -9.30 36.71 16.75
C PHE A 256 -9.52 35.22 17.02
N TRP A 257 -8.46 34.56 17.47
CA TRP A 257 -8.57 33.18 17.94
C TRP A 257 -9.02 33.17 19.40
N ASP A 258 -10.07 32.41 19.70
CA ASP A 258 -10.66 32.24 21.02
C ASP A 258 -10.06 31.06 21.82
N GLY A 259 -9.05 30.39 21.26
CA GLY A 259 -8.40 29.24 21.88
C GLY A 259 -9.05 27.89 21.56
N THR A 260 -10.07 27.85 20.69
CA THR A 260 -10.75 26.61 20.23
C THR A 260 -10.06 25.97 19.04
N PHE A 261 -10.20 24.65 18.88
CA PHE A 261 -9.53 23.89 17.82
C PHE A 261 -10.53 23.25 16.86
N LYS A 262 -10.09 23.04 15.62
CA LYS A 262 -10.71 22.13 14.64
C LYS A 262 -9.67 21.11 14.17
N VAL A 263 -10.13 20.00 13.61
CA VAL A 263 -9.24 18.98 13.03
C VAL A 263 -9.06 19.27 11.54
N ALA A 264 -7.82 19.42 11.10
CA ALA A 264 -7.49 19.60 9.68
C ALA A 264 -6.05 19.15 9.41
N TRP A 265 -5.76 18.81 8.15
CA TRP A 265 -4.38 18.61 7.73
C TRP A 265 -3.64 19.95 7.65
N THR A 266 -2.39 19.94 8.11
CA THR A 266 -1.45 21.03 7.93
C THR A 266 -0.06 20.44 7.76
N ASN A 267 0.89 21.29 7.44
CA ASN A 267 2.32 21.00 7.54
C ASN A 267 3.03 22.19 8.21
N ASN A 268 2.29 22.96 9.02
CA ASN A 268 2.86 24.00 9.87
C ASN A 268 3.48 23.32 11.11
N PRO A 269 4.80 23.45 11.31
CA PRO A 269 5.51 22.72 12.37
C PRO A 269 4.98 22.96 13.78
N ALA A 270 4.40 24.14 14.05
CA ALA A 270 3.88 24.47 15.38
C ALA A 270 2.72 23.54 15.79
N TRP A 271 1.83 23.22 14.84
CA TRP A 271 0.68 22.35 15.08
C TRP A 271 1.05 20.87 14.98
N GLU A 272 2.04 20.51 14.18
CA GLU A 272 2.61 19.16 14.18
C GLU A 272 3.22 18.82 15.55
N ILE A 273 3.95 19.75 16.18
CA ILE A 273 4.47 19.55 17.55
C ILE A 273 3.34 19.46 18.56
N TYR A 274 2.32 20.30 18.44
CA TYR A 274 1.19 20.27 19.36
C TYR A 274 0.53 18.88 19.39
N ASP A 275 0.47 18.19 18.24
CA ASP A 275 -0.05 16.82 18.14
C ASP A 275 0.87 15.75 18.78
N LEU A 276 2.14 16.04 19.02
CA LEU A 276 3.05 15.12 19.70
C LEU A 276 2.81 15.00 21.20
N ALA A 277 2.08 15.93 21.83
CA ALA A 277 1.86 15.95 23.28
C ALA A 277 1.39 14.59 23.86
N PRO A 278 0.38 13.90 23.30
CA PRO A 278 -0.03 12.58 23.79
C PRO A 278 1.06 11.50 23.63
N ILE A 279 1.82 11.55 22.53
CA ILE A 279 2.91 10.60 22.26
C ILE A 279 4.04 10.81 23.26
N LEU A 280 4.48 12.06 23.44
CA LEU A 280 5.51 12.43 24.41
C LEU A 280 5.07 12.09 25.84
N SER A 281 3.81 12.33 26.18
CA SER A 281 3.26 11.99 27.49
C SER A 281 3.35 10.49 27.76
N LYS A 282 3.00 9.66 26.78
CA LYS A 282 3.11 8.21 26.86
C LYS A 282 4.56 7.75 26.97
N MET A 283 5.47 8.36 26.23
CA MET A 283 6.90 8.00 26.25
C MET A 283 7.58 8.38 27.58
N LEU A 284 7.19 9.51 28.18
CA LEU A 284 7.78 10.02 29.42
C LEU A 284 7.07 9.54 30.69
N GLY A 285 5.84 9.03 30.57
CA GLY A 285 5.02 8.61 31.71
C GLY A 285 4.47 9.77 32.56
N VAL A 286 4.51 10.99 32.03
CA VAL A 286 4.02 12.23 32.67
C VAL A 286 3.25 13.03 31.62
N GLU A 287 2.19 13.71 32.02
CA GLU A 287 1.41 14.56 31.12
C GLU A 287 2.26 15.73 30.61
N ILE A 288 2.37 15.83 29.28
CA ILE A 288 3.02 16.92 28.57
C ILE A 288 1.95 17.70 27.81
N SER A 289 1.85 18.99 28.12
CA SER A 289 1.06 19.96 27.38
C SER A 289 1.98 21.01 26.76
N PHE A 290 1.52 21.65 25.69
CA PHE A 290 2.20 22.78 25.07
C PHE A 290 1.45 24.08 25.28
N ASP A 291 2.19 25.16 25.47
CA ASP A 291 1.66 26.53 25.48
C ASP A 291 1.09 26.87 24.09
N LYS A 292 -0.22 26.71 23.96
CA LYS A 292 -0.92 26.93 22.69
C LYS A 292 -0.87 28.38 22.20
N TRP A 293 -0.69 29.35 23.10
CA TRP A 293 -0.64 30.76 22.75
C TRP A 293 0.72 31.12 22.16
N ALA A 294 1.81 30.65 22.78
CA ALA A 294 3.14 30.78 22.20
C ALA A 294 3.22 30.06 20.85
N LEU A 295 2.68 28.83 20.75
CA LEU A 295 2.63 28.10 19.48
C LEU A 295 1.81 28.83 18.40
N TYR A 296 0.73 29.52 18.76
CA TYR A 296 -0.04 30.32 17.81
C TYR A 296 0.78 31.47 17.20
N ASP A 297 1.56 32.18 18.02
CA ASP A 297 2.44 33.25 17.55
C ASP A 297 3.59 32.74 16.69
N VAL A 298 4.09 31.55 17.00
CA VAL A 298 5.09 30.85 16.21
C VAL A 298 4.50 30.36 14.88
N ALA A 299 3.31 29.77 14.90
CA ALA A 299 2.62 29.26 13.72
C ALA A 299 2.44 30.35 12.66
N ARG A 300 1.99 31.54 13.08
CA ARG A 300 1.86 32.71 12.20
C ARG A 300 3.19 33.15 11.59
N TYR A 301 4.29 33.00 12.32
CA TYR A 301 5.63 33.30 11.80
C TYR A 301 6.10 32.25 10.78
N CYS A 302 5.83 30.96 11.03
CA CYS A 302 6.12 29.87 10.10
C CYS A 302 5.36 30.01 8.78
N ASP A 303 4.13 30.52 8.82
CA ASP A 303 3.28 30.72 7.64
C ASP A 303 3.59 31.98 6.81
N GLN A 304 4.48 32.86 7.29
CA GLN A 304 4.87 34.03 6.51
C GLN A 304 5.50 33.62 5.19
N LEU A 305 5.03 34.21 4.09
CA LEU A 305 5.60 33.99 2.78
C LEU A 305 6.98 34.65 2.68
N VAL A 306 7.95 33.89 2.22
CA VAL A 306 9.32 34.31 1.92
C VAL A 306 9.66 33.93 0.47
N PRO A 307 10.58 34.65 -0.19
CA PRO A 307 11.02 34.27 -1.54
C PRO A 307 11.64 32.87 -1.55
N ASP A 308 11.24 32.04 -2.51
CA ASP A 308 11.74 30.66 -2.68
C ASP A 308 13.11 30.58 -3.40
N GLY A 309 13.70 31.73 -3.73
CA GLY A 309 14.95 31.83 -4.49
C GLY A 309 14.83 31.53 -5.98
N MET A 310 13.65 31.17 -6.48
CA MET A 310 13.34 30.88 -7.89
C MET A 310 12.33 31.86 -8.50
N GLY A 311 11.96 32.91 -7.77
CA GLY A 311 11.02 33.96 -8.21
C GLY A 311 9.58 33.76 -7.72
N GLY A 312 9.33 32.71 -6.93
CA GLY A 312 8.07 32.46 -6.24
C GLY A 312 8.13 32.83 -4.76
N MET A 313 7.05 32.48 -4.06
CA MET A 313 6.90 32.66 -2.63
C MET A 313 6.57 31.31 -1.99
N GLU A 314 7.16 31.02 -0.84
CA GLU A 314 6.84 29.83 -0.05
C GLU A 314 6.71 30.17 1.44
N PRO A 315 5.96 29.39 2.23
CA PRO A 315 5.96 29.52 3.68
C PRO A 315 7.38 29.41 4.25
N ARG A 316 7.68 30.24 5.25
CA ARG A 316 8.98 30.29 5.91
C ARG A 316 9.44 28.95 6.44
N PHE A 317 8.54 28.19 7.08
CA PHE A 317 8.83 26.86 7.59
C PHE A 317 7.68 25.90 7.32
N THR A 318 8.03 24.68 6.90
CA THR A 318 7.08 23.57 6.75
C THR A 318 7.68 22.30 7.34
N CYS A 319 6.83 21.42 7.85
CA CYS A 319 7.21 20.16 8.45
C CYS A 319 6.46 19.03 7.73
N ASN A 320 7.20 18.20 6.99
CA ASN A 320 6.69 16.97 6.41
C ASN A 320 7.66 15.87 6.82
N VAL A 321 7.37 15.20 7.93
CA VAL A 321 8.26 14.22 8.55
C VAL A 321 7.62 12.84 8.53
N TRP A 322 8.46 11.83 8.39
CA TRP A 322 8.07 10.44 8.54
C TRP A 322 9.02 9.77 9.52
N LEU A 323 8.46 9.26 10.61
CA LEU A 323 9.18 8.60 11.68
C LEU A 323 9.33 7.11 11.36
N THR A 324 10.57 6.67 11.15
CA THR A 324 10.93 5.27 10.84
C THR A 324 11.80 4.61 11.91
N GLU A 325 12.49 5.42 12.72
CA GLU A 325 13.40 4.97 13.76
C GLU A 325 12.85 5.28 15.15
N VAL A 326 13.19 4.42 16.11
CA VAL A 326 12.87 4.65 17.51
C VAL A 326 13.78 5.74 18.06
N LYS A 327 13.20 6.78 18.66
CA LYS A 327 13.91 7.90 19.27
C LYS A 327 13.49 8.10 20.72
N THR A 328 14.35 8.73 21.52
CA THR A 328 13.93 9.21 22.85
C THR A 328 12.95 10.36 22.71
N ALA A 329 12.11 10.59 23.72
CA ALA A 329 11.13 11.68 23.68
C ALA A 329 11.80 13.06 23.55
N TYR A 330 12.96 13.24 24.19
CA TYR A 330 13.71 14.49 24.14
C TYR A 330 14.31 14.73 22.75
N ASP A 331 14.90 13.70 22.14
CA ASP A 331 15.46 13.83 20.79
C ASP A 331 14.35 14.07 19.77
N LEU A 332 13.20 13.38 19.91
CA LEU A 332 12.03 13.60 19.06
C LEU A 332 11.53 15.05 19.14
N LEU A 333 11.38 15.60 20.35
CA LEU A 333 10.96 16.99 20.53
C LEU A 333 11.95 17.98 19.91
N ASN A 334 13.25 17.79 20.15
CA ASN A 334 14.28 18.66 19.59
C ASN A 334 14.36 18.59 18.07
N ASP A 335 14.23 17.40 17.49
CA ASP A 335 14.20 17.22 16.03
C ASP A 335 13.08 18.03 15.40
N PHE A 336 11.86 17.96 15.96
CA PHE A 336 10.75 18.77 15.47
C PHE A 336 10.99 20.27 15.68
N CYS A 337 11.49 20.69 16.86
CA CYS A 337 11.79 22.10 17.13
C CYS A 337 12.87 22.64 16.17
N SER A 338 13.83 21.82 15.76
CA SER A 338 14.90 22.23 14.84
C SER A 338 14.39 22.66 13.46
N VAL A 339 13.26 22.10 12.99
CA VAL A 339 12.66 22.39 11.68
C VAL A 339 12.36 23.89 11.50
N PHE A 340 11.98 24.59 12.57
CA PHE A 340 11.58 25.99 12.56
C PHE A 340 12.36 26.83 13.56
N ARG A 341 13.57 26.38 13.92
CA ARG A 341 14.53 27.09 14.80
C ARG A 341 13.92 27.44 16.15
N ALA A 342 13.15 26.51 16.68
CA ALA A 342 12.56 26.60 18.00
C ALA A 342 13.49 26.02 19.06
N ILE A 343 13.36 26.57 20.26
CA ILE A 343 13.95 26.06 21.49
C ILE A 343 12.77 25.72 22.42
N PRO A 344 12.59 24.44 22.79
CA PRO A 344 11.57 24.06 23.77
C PRO A 344 12.02 24.48 25.17
N ILE A 345 11.11 25.07 25.94
CA ILE A 345 11.34 25.54 27.31
C ILE A 345 10.26 24.97 28.21
N TRP A 346 10.68 24.29 29.27
CA TRP A 346 9.77 23.85 30.33
C TRP A 346 9.47 25.02 31.29
N THR A 347 8.21 25.41 31.40
CA THR A 347 7.80 26.51 32.28
C THR A 347 7.50 26.06 33.72
N GLY A 348 7.58 24.76 34.00
CA GLY A 348 7.12 24.15 35.26
C GLY A 348 5.75 23.47 35.13
N THR A 349 4.93 23.90 34.17
CA THR A 349 3.57 23.37 33.94
C THR A 349 3.36 22.87 32.52
N GLU A 350 3.96 23.51 31.53
CA GLU A 350 3.81 23.17 30.11
C GLU A 350 5.12 23.43 29.36
N VAL A 351 5.22 22.86 28.15
CA VAL A 351 6.32 23.16 27.22
C VAL A 351 5.92 24.39 26.41
N SER A 352 6.61 25.51 26.64
CA SER A 352 6.53 26.68 25.75
C SER A 352 7.66 26.64 24.72
N VAL A 353 7.51 27.40 23.65
CA VAL A 353 8.46 27.39 22.53
C VAL A 353 8.86 28.82 22.20
N ILE A 354 10.17 29.06 22.14
CA ILE A 354 10.74 30.31 21.65
C ILE A 354 11.44 30.03 20.33
N ILE A 355 11.21 30.89 19.34
CA ILE A 355 11.87 30.82 18.05
C ILE A 355 12.91 31.91 17.91
N ASP A 356 14.00 31.59 17.21
CA ASP A 356 14.96 32.59 16.77
C ASP A 356 14.37 33.43 15.62
N ARG A 357 13.90 34.63 15.97
CA ARG A 357 13.39 35.63 15.02
C ARG A 357 13.88 37.02 15.44
N PRO A 358 14.03 37.96 14.50
CA PRO A 358 14.33 39.35 14.84
C PRO A 358 13.32 39.91 15.85
N ARG A 359 13.81 40.44 16.96
CA ARG A 359 13.01 41.05 18.02
C ARG A 359 13.75 42.26 18.58
N ASP A 360 12.98 43.21 19.10
CA ASP A 360 13.53 44.31 19.85
C ASP A 360 14.18 43.80 21.15
N PRO A 361 15.30 44.40 21.59
CA PRO A 361 15.91 44.08 22.87
C PRO A 361 14.89 44.22 24.00
N VAL A 362 14.63 43.11 24.71
CA VAL A 362 13.67 43.08 25.82
C VAL A 362 14.27 43.70 27.09
N TRP A 363 15.60 43.64 27.23
CA TRP A 363 16.30 44.19 28.38
C TRP A 363 17.69 44.70 28.01
N THR A 364 18.10 45.81 28.62
CA THR A 364 19.43 46.38 28.45
C THR A 364 20.25 46.14 29.70
N TYR A 365 21.30 45.33 29.58
CA TYR A 365 22.26 45.11 30.66
C TYR A 365 23.44 46.07 30.52
N THR A 366 23.79 46.74 31.61
CA THR A 366 24.91 47.66 31.73
C THR A 366 25.75 47.29 32.95
N ASN A 367 26.99 47.76 33.03
CA ASN A 367 27.85 47.45 34.18
C ASN A 367 27.26 47.94 35.52
N ALA A 368 26.28 48.85 35.49
CA ALA A 368 25.58 49.35 36.67
C ALA A 368 24.45 48.42 37.17
N ASN A 369 23.95 47.51 36.34
CA ASN A 369 22.80 46.64 36.69
C ASN A 369 23.13 45.13 36.69
N VAL A 370 24.39 44.76 36.46
CA VAL A 370 24.86 43.37 36.53
C VAL A 370 25.58 43.12 37.85
N VAL A 371 25.10 42.12 38.60
CA VAL A 371 25.75 41.65 39.83
C VAL A 371 26.98 40.82 39.46
N GLY A 372 28.16 41.18 39.96
CA GLY A 372 29.41 40.43 39.72
C GLY A 372 30.14 40.76 38.41
N GLY A 373 29.63 41.71 37.61
CA GLY A 373 30.25 42.12 36.34
C GLY A 373 30.03 41.12 35.19
N PHE A 374 30.60 41.42 34.03
CA PHE A 374 30.48 40.55 32.84
C PHE A 374 31.67 39.60 32.71
N GLU A 375 31.39 38.31 32.62
CA GLU A 375 32.36 37.32 32.13
C GLU A 375 32.21 37.16 30.61
N ARG A 376 33.32 37.17 29.87
CA ARG A 376 33.32 37.05 28.41
C ARG A 376 34.27 35.94 27.99
N SER A 377 33.73 34.97 27.26
CA SER A 377 34.50 33.93 26.60
C SER A 377 34.41 34.11 25.08
N TYR A 378 35.49 33.75 24.39
CA TYR A 378 35.56 33.84 22.93
C TYR A 378 35.99 32.49 22.38
N SER A 379 35.32 32.06 21.31
CA SER A 379 35.78 30.88 20.56
C SER A 379 37.07 31.22 19.80
N ALA A 380 37.99 30.25 19.76
CA ALA A 380 39.24 30.36 19.02
C ALA A 380 38.95 30.60 17.52
N ARG A 381 39.78 31.40 16.84
CA ARG A 381 39.55 31.72 15.42
C ARG A 381 39.47 30.47 14.52
N LYS A 382 40.24 29.42 14.85
CA LYS A 382 40.25 28.14 14.11
C LYS A 382 38.97 27.32 14.27
N SER A 383 38.19 27.53 15.34
CA SER A 383 36.93 26.82 15.58
C SER A 383 35.71 27.57 15.01
N ARG A 384 35.92 28.68 14.29
CA ARG A 384 34.85 29.43 13.64
C ARG A 384 34.73 28.94 12.19
N HIS A 385 33.67 28.18 11.92
CA HIS A 385 33.36 27.71 10.57
C HIS A 385 32.94 28.90 9.70
N ASN A 386 33.51 29.00 8.50
CA ASN A 386 33.18 30.03 7.49
C ASN A 386 32.42 29.45 6.28
N ALA A 387 32.32 28.13 6.20
CA ALA A 387 31.58 27.41 5.18
C ALA A 387 30.77 26.31 5.85
N VAL A 388 29.53 26.14 5.42
CA VAL A 388 28.64 25.07 5.84
C VAL A 388 28.21 24.33 4.58
N GLN A 389 28.43 23.02 4.56
CA GLN A 389 27.86 22.16 3.53
C GLN A 389 26.52 21.63 4.05
N VAL A 390 25.44 21.96 3.35
CA VAL A 390 24.10 21.49 3.67
C VAL A 390 23.65 20.54 2.58
N THR A 391 23.22 19.34 2.96
CA THR A 391 22.57 18.40 2.04
C THR A 391 21.05 18.52 2.23
N TYR A 392 20.31 18.67 1.15
CA TYR A 392 18.84 18.71 1.19
C TYR A 392 18.26 17.73 0.16
N SER A 393 17.16 17.08 0.53
CA SER A 393 16.37 16.26 -0.39
C SER A 393 15.49 17.18 -1.26
N ILE A 394 15.39 16.91 -2.56
CA ILE A 394 14.53 17.70 -3.47
C ILE A 394 13.06 17.52 -3.06
N LYS A 395 12.29 18.62 -3.05
CA LYS A 395 10.88 18.71 -2.61
C LYS A 395 9.96 17.62 -3.23
N GLN A 396 10.22 17.22 -4.48
CA GLN A 396 9.49 16.15 -5.17
C GLN A 396 9.87 14.72 -4.74
N MET A 397 11.09 14.49 -4.24
CA MET A 397 11.49 13.20 -3.66
C MET A 397 11.04 13.05 -2.21
N ALA A 398 10.90 14.16 -1.47
CA ALA A 398 10.61 14.17 -0.04
C ALA A 398 9.21 13.64 0.34
N MET A 399 8.29 13.52 -0.61
CA MET A 399 6.96 12.94 -0.38
C MET A 399 6.78 11.56 -1.03
N LYS A 400 7.87 10.82 -1.28
CA LYS A 400 7.78 9.38 -1.54
C LYS A 400 8.02 8.64 -0.23
N VAL A 401 6.94 8.38 0.49
CA VAL A 401 6.98 7.48 1.65
C VAL A 401 7.21 6.07 1.13
N ARG A 402 8.45 5.58 1.26
CA ARG A 402 8.84 4.21 0.86
C ARG A 402 8.42 3.19 1.90
N LEU A 403 7.15 2.84 1.93
CA LEU A 403 6.68 1.86 2.91
C LEU A 403 7.24 0.48 2.57
N ASN A 404 7.96 -0.10 3.55
CA ASN A 404 8.37 -1.50 3.56
C ASN A 404 7.57 -2.31 4.60
N MET A 405 6.55 -1.70 5.21
CA MET A 405 5.70 -2.34 6.22
C MET A 405 4.38 -2.76 5.58
N SER A 406 4.42 -3.94 4.96
CA SER A 406 3.22 -4.59 4.46
C SER A 406 2.54 -5.32 5.63
N LEU A 407 1.28 -4.96 5.89
CA LEU A 407 0.41 -5.69 6.83
C LEU A 407 0.03 -7.05 6.24
N MET A 408 -0.11 -7.11 4.92
CA MET A 408 -0.38 -8.33 4.18
C MET A 408 0.14 -8.24 2.75
N THR A 409 0.85 -9.27 2.29
CA THR A 409 1.17 -9.46 0.87
C THR A 409 0.66 -10.82 0.42
N ARG A 410 -0.07 -10.85 -0.71
CA ARG A 410 -0.62 -12.07 -1.30
C ARG A 410 -0.42 -12.11 -2.80
N LYS A 411 -0.19 -13.31 -3.33
CA LYS A 411 -0.29 -13.59 -4.76
C LYS A 411 -1.46 -14.52 -4.98
N SER A 412 -2.40 -14.13 -5.83
CA SER A 412 -3.51 -14.96 -6.28
C SER A 412 -3.43 -15.17 -7.78
N LYS A 413 -3.66 -16.39 -8.25
CA LYS A 413 -3.79 -16.66 -9.69
C LYS A 413 -5.17 -16.20 -10.15
N SER A 414 -5.23 -15.44 -11.25
CA SER A 414 -6.48 -15.11 -11.94
C SER A 414 -6.37 -15.46 -13.42
N THR A 415 -7.50 -15.72 -14.05
CA THR A 415 -7.58 -15.93 -15.49
C THR A 415 -7.96 -14.62 -16.20
N ALA A 416 -7.58 -14.50 -17.47
CA ALA A 416 -7.92 -13.37 -18.35
C ALA A 416 -8.60 -13.90 -19.61
#